data_AF-A0A972YJD6-F1
#
_entry.id   AF-A0A972YJD6-F1
#
_cell.length_a   1.000
_cell.length_b   1.000
_cell.length_c   1.000
_cell.angle_alpha   90.00
_cell.angle_beta   90.00
_cell.angle_gamma   90.00
#
_symmetry.space_group_name_H-M   'P 1'
#
loop_
_entity.id
_entity.type
_entity.pdbx_description
1 polymer ?
#
loop_
_entity_poly.entity_id
_entity_poly.type
_entity_poly.pdbx_seq_one_letter_code
_entity_poly.pdbx_strand_id
1 'polypeptide(L)'
;MKLFLCMCIFTFNMFASGILGQKAPSFGVDTWLQNNNKASLDIKDFKGKVLYVYGFQAWCPGCHSHGFSTLQNYQNTMKEIKK
;
A
#
# COMPACT_ATOMS: atom_id res chain seq x y z
N MET A 1 -29.99 15.87 -29.17
CA MET A 1 -30.06 14.66 -28.31
C MET A 1 -28.73 13.92 -28.14
N LYS A 2 -27.57 14.51 -28.44
CA LYS A 2 -26.23 13.93 -28.15
C LYS A 2 -25.47 14.70 -27.07
N LEU A 3 -25.86 15.95 -26.80
CA LEU A 3 -25.18 16.83 -25.84
C LEU A 3 -25.52 16.52 -24.37
N PHE A 4 -26.73 16.01 -24.10
CA PHE A 4 -27.15 15.64 -22.73
C PHE A 4 -26.49 14.35 -22.21
N LEU A 5 -26.10 13.43 -23.11
CA LEU A 5 -25.49 12.15 -22.70
C LEU A 5 -24.05 12.33 -22.18
N CYS A 6 -23.34 13.37 -22.60
CA CYS A 6 -21.99 13.68 -22.11
C CYS A 6 -21.96 14.29 -20.70
N MET A 7 -23.02 14.96 -20.24
CA MET A 7 -23.02 15.59 -18.91
C MET A 7 -23.15 14.59 -17.76
N CYS A 8 -23.79 13.43 -17.97
CA CYS A 8 -23.96 12.42 -16.92
C CYS A 8 -22.66 11.66 -16.58
N ILE A 9 -21.68 11.62 -17.49
CA ILE A 9 -20.42 10.89 -17.28
C ILE A 9 -19.43 11.71 -16.44
N PHE A 10 -19.53 13.05 -16.46
CA PHE A 10 -18.60 13.93 -15.75
C PHE A 10 -18.88 14.07 -14.24
N THR A 11 -20.11 13.80 -13.78
CA THR A 11 -20.46 13.94 -12.35
C THR A 11 -20.16 12.71 -11.50
N PHE A 12 -19.75 11.58 -12.09
CA PHE A 12 -19.59 10.31 -11.36
C PHE A 12 -18.22 10.12 -10.66
N ASN A 13 -17.25 11.01 -10.86
CA ASN A 13 -15.87 10.84 -10.35
C ASN A 13 -15.54 11.63 -9.06
N MET A 14 -16.49 12.35 -8.45
CA MET A 14 -16.19 13.20 -7.29
C MET A 14 -16.15 12.47 -5.92
N PHE A 15 -16.32 11.15 -5.88
CA PHE A 15 -16.45 10.40 -4.61
C PHE A 15 -15.40 9.31 -4.36
N ALA A 16 -14.39 9.16 -5.22
CA ALA A 16 -13.31 8.21 -4.97
C ALA A 16 -12.24 8.83 -4.05
N SER A 17 -12.44 8.72 -2.73
CA SER A 17 -11.42 9.09 -1.75
C SER A 17 -10.31 8.03 -1.72
N GLY A 18 -9.05 8.44 -1.89
CA GLY A 18 -7.87 7.56 -1.81
C GLY A 18 -7.40 7.01 -3.16
N ILE A 19 -6.50 6.01 -3.10
CA ILE A 19 -5.79 5.47 -4.29
C ILE A 19 -6.28 4.08 -4.73
N LEU A 20 -7.49 3.67 -4.31
CA LEU A 20 -8.04 2.35 -4.63
C LEU A 20 -8.16 2.18 -6.16
N GLY A 21 -7.65 1.07 -6.68
CA GLY A 21 -7.63 0.77 -8.13
C GLY A 21 -6.51 1.47 -8.90
N GLN A 22 -5.76 2.39 -8.29
CA GLN A 22 -4.58 3.00 -8.91
C GLN A 22 -3.35 2.09 -8.76
N LYS A 23 -2.42 2.19 -9.71
CA LYS A 23 -1.14 1.49 -9.62
C LYS A 23 -0.33 2.08 -8.47
N ALA A 24 0.17 1.23 -7.58
CA ALA A 24 1.06 1.67 -6.50
C ALA A 24 2.30 2.37 -7.08
N PRO A 25 2.67 3.56 -6.58
CA PRO A 25 3.83 4.30 -7.04
C PRO A 25 5.12 3.60 -6.59
N SER A 26 6.24 3.87 -7.28
CA SER A 26 7.57 3.46 -6.80
C SER A 26 7.81 4.02 -5.40
N PHE A 27 8.60 3.31 -4.58
CA PHE A 27 8.92 3.79 -3.23
C PHE A 27 9.63 5.15 -3.22
N GLY A 28 10.45 5.44 -4.24
CA GLY A 28 11.11 6.73 -4.37
C GLY A 28 12.01 7.12 -3.18
N VAL A 29 12.55 6.14 -2.45
CA VAL A 29 13.43 6.36 -1.30
C VAL A 29 14.89 6.37 -1.72
N ASP A 30 15.69 7.23 -1.08
CA ASP A 30 17.12 7.36 -1.39
C ASP A 30 17.96 6.23 -0.80
N THR A 31 17.54 5.65 0.32
CA THR A 31 18.34 4.67 1.07
C THR A 31 17.46 3.59 1.69
N TRP A 32 17.92 2.34 1.56
CA TRP A 32 17.36 1.19 2.23
C TRP A 32 18.24 0.76 3.41
N LEU A 33 17.62 0.52 4.55
CA LEU A 33 18.28 -0.07 5.72
C LEU A 33 17.98 -1.58 5.76
N GLN A 34 18.98 -2.37 6.15
CA GLN A 34 18.85 -3.83 6.33
C GLN A 34 18.33 -4.60 5.09
N ASN A 35 18.73 -4.19 3.88
CA ASN A 35 18.27 -4.80 2.62
C ASN A 35 19.16 -5.95 2.10
N ASN A 36 19.77 -6.76 2.98
CA ASN A 36 20.55 -7.95 2.61
C ASN A 36 21.54 -7.75 1.43
N ASN A 37 22.31 -6.65 1.44
CA ASN A 37 23.27 -6.26 0.40
C ASN A 37 22.68 -5.98 -1.00
N LYS A 38 21.36 -5.84 -1.14
CA LYS A 38 20.75 -5.39 -2.40
C LYS A 38 20.79 -3.87 -2.50
N ALA A 39 21.28 -3.38 -3.63
CA ALA A 39 21.40 -1.95 -3.92
C ALA A 39 20.05 -1.23 -4.09
N SER A 40 18.98 -1.96 -4.44
CA SER A 40 17.64 -1.38 -4.61
C SER A 40 16.54 -2.40 -4.27
N LEU A 41 15.37 -1.86 -3.92
CA LEU A 41 14.13 -2.59 -3.69
C LEU A 41 12.96 -1.69 -4.13
N ASP A 42 12.05 -2.21 -4.93
CA ASP A 42 10.88 -1.46 -5.40
C ASP A 42 9.61 -2.33 -5.54
N ILE A 43 8.44 -1.70 -5.70
CA ILE A 43 7.13 -2.36 -5.79
C ILE A 43 7.10 -3.49 -6.83
N LYS A 44 7.79 -3.30 -7.97
CA LYS A 44 7.84 -4.28 -9.07
C LYS A 44 8.42 -5.63 -8.65
N ASP A 45 9.31 -5.65 -7.65
CA ASP A 45 10.00 -6.85 -7.17
C ASP A 45 9.05 -7.78 -6.39
N PHE A 46 7.86 -7.28 -6.04
CA PHE A 46 6.82 -8.01 -5.31
C PHE A 46 5.63 -8.42 -6.18
N LYS A 47 5.77 -8.40 -7.52
CA LYS A 47 4.69 -8.78 -8.44
C LYS A 47 4.13 -10.18 -8.11
N GLY A 48 2.80 -10.29 -8.07
CA GLY A 48 2.10 -11.53 -7.71
C GLY A 48 1.98 -11.79 -6.20
N LYS A 49 2.44 -10.86 -5.36
CA LYS A 49 2.28 -10.92 -3.90
C LYS A 49 1.40 -9.78 -3.42
N VAL A 50 0.78 -9.98 -2.25
CA VAL A 50 0.19 -8.89 -1.47
C VAL A 50 1.32 -8.21 -0.71
N LEU A 51 1.50 -6.91 -0.91
CA LEU A 51 2.52 -6.10 -0.25
C LEU A 51 1.84 -5.16 0.75
N TYR A 52 2.18 -5.31 2.03
CA TYR A 52 1.71 -4.43 3.10
C TYR A 52 2.85 -3.49 3.51
N VAL A 53 2.65 -2.19 3.39
CA VAL A 53 3.64 -1.16 3.72
C VAL A 53 3.20 -0.45 4.99
N TYR A 54 4.00 -0.55 6.05
CA TYR A 54 3.69 0.04 7.34
C TYR A 54 4.61 1.22 7.61
N GLY A 55 4.05 2.44 7.59
CA GLY A 55 4.77 3.65 7.98
C GLY A 55 4.83 3.78 9.50
N PHE A 56 6.02 4.00 10.05
CA PHE A 56 6.24 4.15 11.48
C PHE A 56 7.29 5.22 11.78
N GLN A 57 7.35 5.65 13.03
CA GLN A 57 8.45 6.45 13.56
C GLN A 57 9.16 5.63 14.63
N ALA A 58 10.49 5.69 14.66
CA ALA A 58 11.32 4.86 15.54
C ALA A 58 11.03 5.06 17.02
N TRP A 59 10.56 6.24 17.42
CA TRP A 59 10.27 6.60 18.81
C TRP A 59 8.77 6.68 19.12
N CYS A 60 7.88 6.36 18.18
CA CYS A 60 6.44 6.45 18.40
C CYS A 60 5.94 5.30 19.30
N PRO A 61 5.45 5.57 20.54
CA PRO A 61 5.03 4.51 21.45
C PRO A 61 3.84 3.70 20.91
N GLY A 62 2.93 4.35 20.16
CA GLY A 62 1.80 3.69 19.52
C GLY A 62 2.21 2.70 18.44
N CYS A 63 3.25 3.03 17.65
CA CYS A 63 3.78 2.12 16.65
C CYS A 63 4.34 0.85 17.30
N HIS A 64 5.06 0.99 18.43
CA HIS A 64 5.66 -0.12 19.17
C HIS A 64 4.64 -1.00 19.89
N SER A 65 3.70 -0.39 20.60
CA SER A 65 2.71 -1.13 21.39
C SER A 65 1.61 -1.77 20.53
N HIS A 66 1.13 -1.07 19.50
CA HIS A 66 -0.06 -1.50 18.76
C HIS A 66 0.26 -1.84 17.31
N GLY A 67 0.98 -0.97 16.59
CA GLY A 67 1.13 -1.10 15.15
C GLY A 67 1.98 -2.30 14.73
N PHE A 68 3.15 -2.51 15.35
CA PHE A 68 3.98 -3.69 15.07
C PHE A 68 3.30 -4.99 15.52
N SER A 69 2.63 -4.99 16.67
CA SER A 69 1.83 -6.12 17.15
C SER A 69 0.74 -6.51 16.16
N THR A 70 0.05 -5.51 15.61
CA THR A 70 -0.99 -5.71 14.58
C THR A 70 -0.40 -6.26 13.28
N LEU A 71 0.75 -5.75 12.84
CA LEU A 71 1.45 -6.23 11.65
C LEU A 71 1.85 -7.71 11.79
N GLN A 72 2.35 -8.10 12.97
CA GLN A 72 2.69 -9.49 13.26
C GLN A 72 1.45 -10.39 13.21
N ASN A 73 0.33 -9.96 13.81
CA ASN A 73 -0.92 -10.71 13.77
C ASN A 73 -1.42 -10.91 12.32
N TYR A 74 -1.44 -9.84 11.54
CA TYR A 74 -1.83 -9.90 10.13
C TYR A 74 -0.96 -10.88 9.32
N GLN A 75 0.36 -10.86 9.54
CA GLN A 75 1.25 -11.80 8.88
C GLN A 75 0.93 -13.27 9.21
N ASN A 76 0.55 -13.57 10.45
CA ASN A 76 0.15 -14.92 10.86
C ASN A 76 -1.17 -15.33 10.21
N THR A 77 -2.19 -14.47 10.26
CA THR A 77 -3.49 -14.72 9.62
C THR A 77 -3.34 -14.97 8.11
N MET A 78 -2.52 -14.18 7.42
CA MET A 78 -2.30 -14.35 5.97
C MET A 78 -1.56 -15.65 5.61
N LYS A 79 -0.75 -16.21 6.52
CA LYS A 79 -0.13 -17.53 6.33
C LYS A 79 -1.15 -18.65 6.48
N GLU A 80 -2.08 -18.52 7.42
CA GLU A 80 -3.15 -19.50 7.65
C GLU A 80 -4.12 -19.55 6.46
N ILE A 81 -4.53 -18.40 5.92
CA ILE A 81 -5.44 -18.32 4.75
C ILE A 81 -4.82 -18.92 3.48
N LYS A 82 -3.49 -18.92 3.36
CA LYS A 82 -2.79 -19.51 2.21
C LYS A 82 -2.60 -21.03 2.29
N LYS A 83 -2.89 -21.65 3.44
CA LYS A 83 -2.77 -23.09 3.65
C LYS A 83 -4.00 -23.81 3.14
#